data_AF-A0A7J3D6B4-F1
#
_entry.id   AF-A0A7J3D6B4-F1
#
_cell.length_a   1.000
_cell.length_b   1.000
_cell.length_c   1.000
_cell.angle_alpha   90.00
_cell.angle_beta   90.00
_cell.angle_gamma   90.00
#
_symmetry.space_group_name_H-M   'P 1'
#
loop_
_entity.id
_entity.type
_entity.pdbx_description
1 polymer ?
#
loop_
_entity_poly.entity_id
_entity_poly.type
_entity_poly.pdbx_seq_one_letter_code
_entity_poly.pdbx_strand_id
1 'polypeptide(L)'
;MADQRVERLAKLCVKYCVEVKQYEKVLIEGGTLALPLAREIYKECLLEGAHPQIMVNPDIMYMFFKYAGEHQLRFVSPFAKFLVENIGVHISIFCDSNPKTSVKC
;
A
#
# COMPACT_ATOMS: atom_id res chain seq x y z
N MET A 1 -2.12 -15.44 15.15
CA MET A 1 -1.77 -16.10 13.88
C MET A 1 -2.49 -15.36 12.78
N ALA A 2 -1.79 -14.96 11.73
CA ALA A 2 -2.46 -14.43 10.54
C ALA A 2 -3.29 -15.55 9.91
N ASP A 3 -4.37 -15.20 9.22
CA ASP A 3 -5.14 -16.16 8.44
C ASP A 3 -4.22 -16.78 7.38
N GLN A 4 -4.20 -18.12 7.29
CA GLN A 4 -3.33 -18.83 6.37
C GLN A 4 -3.59 -18.46 4.89
N ARG A 5 -4.80 -17.97 4.57
CA ARG A 5 -5.12 -17.43 3.24
C ARG A 5 -4.33 -16.16 2.94
N VAL A 6 -4.19 -15.28 3.94
CA VAL A 6 -3.45 -14.02 3.83
C VAL A 6 -1.96 -14.29 3.69
N GLU A 7 -1.41 -15.23 4.46
CA GLU A 7 0.00 -15.64 4.35
C GLU A 7 0.32 -16.20 2.95
N ARG A 8 -0.54 -17.07 2.42
CA ARG A 8 -0.36 -17.65 1.08
C ARG A 8 -0.46 -16.58 -0.02
N LEU A 9 -1.39 -15.65 0.11
CA LEU A 9 -1.54 -14.54 -0.83
C LEU A 9 -0.30 -13.65 -0.82
N ALA A 10 0.20 -13.28 0.36
CA ALA A 10 1.42 -12.48 0.49
C ALA A 10 2.62 -13.15 -0.18
N LYS A 11 2.80 -14.45 0.07
CA LYS A 11 3.88 -15.24 -0.56
C LYS A 11 3.75 -15.27 -2.08
N LEU A 12 2.54 -15.41 -2.60
CA LEU A 12 2.27 -15.38 -4.05
C LEU A 12 2.60 -14.01 -4.65
N CYS A 13 2.16 -12.92 -4.00
CA CYS A 13 2.45 -11.57 -4.47
C CYS A 13 3.96 -11.29 -4.55
N VAL A 14 4.71 -11.62 -3.49
CA VAL A 14 6.14 -11.33 -3.41
C VAL A 14 6.97 -12.22 -4.33
N LYS A 15 6.70 -13.53 -4.34
CA LYS A 15 7.56 -14.50 -5.04
C LYS A 15 7.18 -14.76 -6.48
N TYR A 16 5.91 -14.61 -6.84
CA TYR A 16 5.42 -14.97 -8.17
C TYR A 16 4.99 -13.74 -8.99
N CYS A 17 4.24 -12.80 -8.40
CA CYS A 17 3.76 -11.65 -9.18
C CYS A 17 4.87 -10.64 -9.46
N VAL A 18 5.69 -10.34 -8.45
CA VAL A 18 6.69 -9.27 -8.56
C VAL A 18 8.13 -9.77 -8.49
N GLU A 19 8.34 -11.04 -8.13
CA GLU A 19 9.66 -11.69 -8.07
C GLU A 19 10.73 -10.82 -7.39
N VAL A 20 10.41 -10.38 -6.17
CA VAL A 20 11.24 -9.43 -5.41
C VAL A 20 12.66 -9.97 -5.21
N LYS A 21 13.65 -9.10 -5.42
CA LYS A 21 15.08 -9.43 -5.28
C LYS A 21 15.70 -8.84 -4.03
N GLN A 22 16.85 -9.39 -3.66
CA GLN A 22 17.67 -8.87 -2.57
C GLN A 22 18.05 -7.39 -2.83
N TYR A 23 17.97 -6.56 -1.79
CA TYR A 23 18.24 -5.12 -1.81
C TYR A 23 17.27 -4.25 -2.65
N GLU A 24 16.22 -4.82 -3.24
CA GLU A 24 15.20 -4.01 -3.92
C GLU A 24 14.40 -3.16 -2.93
N LYS A 25 14.11 -1.91 -3.32
CA LYS A 25 13.21 -1.04 -2.58
C LYS A 25 11.78 -1.36 -2.97
N VAL A 26 10.99 -1.82 -2.01
CA VAL A 26 9.61 -2.24 -2.21
C VAL A 26 8.68 -1.28 -1.46
N LEU A 27 7.77 -0.62 -2.17
CA LEU A 27 6.72 0.17 -1.55
C LEU A 27 5.43 -0.64 -1.49
N ILE A 28 4.91 -0.81 -0.29
CA ILE A 28 3.62 -1.45 -0.02
C ILE A 28 2.66 -0.34 0.38
N GLU A 29 1.65 -0.09 -0.44
CA GLU A 29 0.68 0.98 -0.25
C GLU A 29 -0.72 0.40 -0.02
N GLY A 30 -1.49 1.00 0.89
CA GLY A 30 -2.88 0.60 1.09
C GLY A 30 -3.58 1.35 2.21
N GLY A 31 -4.89 1.13 2.32
CA GLY A 31 -5.70 1.67 3.42
C GLY A 31 -5.44 0.98 4.76
N THR A 32 -5.96 1.54 5.84
CA THR A 32 -5.85 0.96 7.20
C THR A 32 -6.44 -0.45 7.30
N LEU A 33 -7.48 -0.74 6.53
CA LEU A 33 -8.11 -2.06 6.46
C LEU A 33 -7.21 -3.13 5.80
N ALA A 34 -6.26 -2.72 4.96
CA ALA A 34 -5.33 -3.61 4.26
C ALA A 34 -4.14 -4.04 5.14
N LEU A 35 -4.00 -3.50 6.35
CA LEU A 35 -2.88 -3.79 7.25
C LEU A 35 -2.60 -5.29 7.47
N PRO A 36 -3.60 -6.18 7.62
CA PRO A 36 -3.32 -7.60 7.80
C PRO A 36 -2.52 -8.21 6.64
N LEU A 37 -2.88 -7.86 5.39
CA LEU A 37 -2.17 -8.34 4.20
C LEU A 37 -0.84 -7.62 4.02
N ALA A 38 -0.80 -6.30 4.21
CA ALA A 38 0.43 -5.51 4.08
C ALA A 38 1.53 -5.99 5.03
N ARG A 39 1.19 -6.43 6.24
CA ARG A 39 2.14 -6.97 7.23
C ARG A 39 2.74 -8.30 6.79
N GLU A 40 1.95 -9.20 6.21
CA GLU A 40 2.48 -10.47 5.70
C GLU A 40 3.32 -10.25 4.44
N ILE A 41 2.94 -9.34 3.55
CA ILE A 41 3.78 -8.96 2.39
C ILE A 41 5.11 -8.38 2.88
N TYR A 42 5.08 -7.47 3.85
CA TYR A 42 6.28 -6.88 4.43
C TYR A 42 7.23 -7.95 5.00
N LYS A 43 6.68 -8.92 5.73
CA LYS A 43 7.44 -10.06 6.26
C LYS A 43 8.07 -10.89 5.15
N GLU A 44 7.32 -11.25 4.10
CA GLU A 44 7.88 -12.03 2.98
C GLU A 44 8.96 -11.23 2.22
N CYS A 45 8.81 -9.92 2.04
CA CYS A 45 9.85 -9.08 1.44
C CYS A 45 11.14 -9.07 2.29
N LEU A 46 11.04 -9.03 3.61
CA LEU A 46 12.21 -9.12 4.48
C LEU A 46 12.90 -10.49 4.36
N LEU A 47 12.13 -11.58 4.24
CA LEU A 47 12.67 -12.93 4.07
C LEU A 47 13.44 -13.10 2.75
N GLU A 48 13.04 -12.38 1.69
CA GLU A 48 13.77 -12.31 0.41
C GLU A 48 14.94 -11.30 0.43
N GLY A 49 15.17 -10.61 1.56
CA GLY A 49 16.28 -9.67 1.73
C GLY A 49 16.08 -8.32 1.03
N ALA A 50 14.84 -7.94 0.74
CA ALA A 50 14.49 -6.63 0.18
C ALA A 50 14.38 -5.54 1.27
N HIS A 51 14.21 -4.30 0.84
CA HIS A 51 13.96 -3.13 1.68
C HIS A 51 12.50 -2.65 1.52
N PRO A 52 11.54 -3.28 2.23
CA PRO A 52 10.14 -2.89 2.16
C PRO A 52 9.84 -1.65 3.00
N GLN A 53 8.89 -0.84 2.54
CA GLN A 53 8.31 0.29 3.25
C GLN A 53 6.78 0.25 3.12
N ILE A 54 6.06 0.42 4.24
CA ILE A 54 4.60 0.51 4.23
C ILE A 54 4.18 1.98 4.23
N MET A 55 3.32 2.34 3.30
CA MET A 55 2.63 3.63 3.26
C MET A 55 1.12 3.40 3.45
N VAL A 56 0.60 3.85 4.59
CA VAL A 56 -0.83 3.76 4.88
C VAL A 56 -1.51 5.05 4.45
N ASN A 57 -2.43 4.95 3.51
CA ASN A 57 -3.20 6.10 3.05
C ASN A 57 -4.47 6.23 3.88
N PRO A 58 -4.65 7.33 4.63
CA PRO A 58 -5.91 7.61 5.28
C PRO A 58 -6.96 8.04 4.23
N ASP A 59 -8.24 7.84 4.53
CA ASP A 59 -9.33 8.31 3.69
C ASP A 59 -9.50 9.84 3.82
N ILE A 60 -8.62 10.58 3.14
CA ILE A 60 -8.57 12.05 3.14
C ILE A 60 -8.93 12.64 1.77
N MET A 61 -9.16 11.81 0.75
CA MET A 61 -9.45 12.28 -0.61
C MET A 61 -10.71 13.14 -0.64
N TYR A 62 -11.76 12.76 0.09
CA TYR A 62 -12.97 13.57 0.17
C TYR A 62 -12.68 14.96 0.76
N MET A 63 -11.90 15.03 1.83
CA MET A 63 -11.51 16.30 2.46
C MET A 63 -10.67 17.15 1.51
N PHE A 64 -9.71 16.54 0.82
CA PHE A 64 -8.87 17.22 -0.16
C PHE A 64 -9.73 17.85 -1.27
N PHE A 65 -10.62 17.09 -1.93
CA PHE A 65 -11.44 17.66 -3.01
C PHE A 65 -12.50 18.65 -2.54
N LYS A 66 -12.97 18.52 -1.29
CA LYS A 66 -13.96 19.44 -0.73
C LYS A 66 -13.38 20.81 -0.39
N TYR A 67 -12.13 20.85 0.08
CA TYR A 67 -11.52 22.08 0.64
C TYR A 67 -10.34 22.63 -0.18
N ALA A 68 -9.76 21.85 -1.10
CA ALA A 68 -8.61 22.30 -1.87
C ALA A 68 -8.96 23.43 -2.85
N GLY A 69 -8.09 24.43 -2.91
CA GLY A 69 -8.13 25.46 -3.94
C GLY A 69 -7.48 25.01 -5.25
N GLU A 70 -7.72 25.73 -6.35
CA GLU A 70 -7.17 25.38 -7.68
C GLU A 70 -5.64 25.19 -7.70
N HIS A 71 -4.90 26.04 -6.97
CA HIS A 71 -3.45 25.96 -6.89
C HIS A 71 -2.96 24.67 -6.20
N GLN A 72 -3.73 24.14 -5.23
CA GLN A 72 -3.44 22.86 -4.58
C GLN A 72 -3.80 21.67 -5.47
N LEU A 73 -4.89 21.77 -6.24
CA LEU A 73 -5.29 20.73 -7.20
C LEU A 73 -4.28 20.56 -8.34
N ARG A 74 -3.60 21.64 -8.74
CA ARG A 74 -2.55 21.62 -9.78
C ARG A 74 -1.16 21.29 -9.24
N PHE A 75 -1.00 21.23 -7.91
CA PHE A 75 0.30 20.97 -7.30
C PHE A 75 0.66 19.49 -7.40
N VAL A 76 1.79 19.20 -8.05
CA VAL A 76 2.36 17.85 -8.08
C VAL A 76 3.37 17.73 -6.95
N SER A 77 3.12 16.79 -6.02
CA SER A 77 3.99 16.59 -4.88
C SER A 77 5.39 16.11 -5.32
N PRO A 78 6.47 16.81 -4.94
CA PRO A 78 7.83 16.37 -5.23
C PRO A 78 8.17 15.05 -4.53
N PHE A 79 7.54 14.78 -3.38
CA PHE A 79 7.71 13.51 -2.66
C PHE A 79 7.15 12.33 -3.44
N ALA A 80 5.96 12.49 -4.04
CA ALA A 80 5.35 11.44 -4.86
C ALA A 80 6.25 11.12 -6.07
N LYS A 81 6.78 12.16 -6.73
CA LYS A 81 7.72 11.99 -7.84
C LYS A 81 8.98 11.25 -7.43
N PHE A 82 9.59 11.65 -6.30
CA PHE A 82 10.78 10.98 -5.77
C PHE A 82 10.54 9.49 -5.50
N LEU A 83 9.40 9.14 -4.92
CA LEU A 83 9.04 7.75 -4.64
C LEU A 83 8.97 6.94 -5.93
N VAL A 84 8.21 7.41 -6.92
CA VAL A 84 8.05 6.71 -8.21
C VAL A 84 9.39 6.53 -8.94
N GLU A 85 10.29 7.51 -8.85
CA GLU A 85 11.61 7.44 -9.50
C GLU A 85 12.60 6.49 -8.79
N ASN A 86 12.46 6.30 -7.48
CA ASN A 86 13.48 5.61 -6.66
C ASN A 86 13.08 4.21 -6.20
N ILE A 87 11.83 3.82 -6.38
CA ILE A 87 11.31 2.51 -5.99
C ILE A 87 11.45 1.52 -7.15
N GLY A 88 11.87 0.29 -6.85
CA GLY A 88 11.95 -0.79 -7.85
C GLY A 88 10.64 -1.57 -7.99
N VAL A 89 9.91 -1.71 -6.88
CA VAL A 89 8.67 -2.49 -6.81
C VAL A 89 7.60 -1.73 -6.05
N HIS A 90 6.41 -1.62 -6.63
CA HIS A 90 5.24 -1.01 -5.98
C HIS A 90 4.09 -2.01 -5.92
N ILE A 91 3.61 -2.27 -4.70
CA ILE A 91 2.46 -3.14 -4.43
C ILE A 91 1.37 -2.28 -3.81
N SER A 92 0.29 -2.05 -4.54
CA SER A 92 -0.88 -1.31 -4.07
C SER A 92 -2.01 -2.26 -3.69
N ILE A 93 -2.54 -2.12 -2.48
CA ILE A 93 -3.66 -2.89 -1.96
C ILE A 93 -4.89 -1.98 -1.91
N PHE A 94 -5.78 -2.16 -2.88
CA PHE A 94 -7.08 -1.49 -2.89
C PHE A 94 -7.99 -2.12 -1.84
N CYS A 95 -8.34 -1.33 -0.82
CA CYS A 95 -9.22 -1.78 0.25
C CYS A 95 -10.07 -0.61 0.73
N ASP A 96 -11.34 -0.62 0.33
CA ASP A 96 -12.34 0.34 0.78
C ASP A 96 -13.29 -0.30 1.78
N SER A 97 -13.73 0.49 2.75
CA SER A 97 -14.80 0.06 3.67
C SER A 97 -16.11 -0.05 2.89
N ASN A 98 -16.87 -1.13 3.09
CA ASN A 98 -18.20 -1.24 2.50
C ASN A 98 -19.16 -0.22 3.16
N PRO A 99 -19.61 0.82 2.44
CA PRO A 99 -20.44 1.87 3.03
C PRO A 99 -21.81 1.34 3.49
N LYS A 100 -22.25 0.18 2.98
CA LYS A 100 -23.52 -0.45 3.37
C LYS A 100 -23.47 -1.20 4.72
N THR A 101 -22.29 -1.53 5.24
CA THR A 101 -22.17 -2.34 6.48
C THR A 101 -21.81 -1.51 7.71
N SER A 102 -21.26 -0.30 7.52
CA SER A 102 -20.91 0.63 8.61
C SER A 102 -22.09 1.41 9.18
N VAL A 103 -23.26 1.37 8.54
CA VAL A 103 -24.52 1.88 9.10
C VAL A 103 -25.27 0.72 9.75
N LYS A 104 -24.85 0.34 10.96
CA LYS A 104 -25.78 -0.32 11.89
C LYS A 104 -26.43 0.79 12.71
N CYS A 105 -27.64 1.17 12.30
CA CYS A 105 -28.59 1.78 13.22
C CYS A 105 -29.01 0.75 14.28
#